data_AF-A0A0D7KK76-F1
#
_entry.id   AF-A0A0D7KK76-F1
#
_cell.length_a   1.000
_cell.length_b   1.000
_cell.length_c   1.000
_cell.angle_alpha   90.00
_cell.angle_beta   90.00
_cell.angle_gamma   90.00
#
_symmetry.space_group_name_H-M   'P 1'
#
loop_
_entity.id
_entity.type
_entity.pdbx_description
1 polymer ?
#
loop_
_entity_poly.entity_id
_entity_poly.type
_entity_poly.pdbx_seq_one_letter_code
_entity_poly.pdbx_strand_id
1 'polypeptide(L)'
;MNRQLLNQTSDLLAQHLPSITGIQLAAGTDEHLLLDMARMLNAYDMQQQERQVLLGCYWLLRQALRTHQHVPQDEQLAGKAVLDGDFLLSLYYQFAVRHGMTQLIVDLATTNKRIQIRRVEGAVSDMMLHQRMGRFVSTHYKQVASYGII
;
A
#
# COMPACT_ATOMS: atom_id res chain seq x y z
N MET A 1 13.10 13.53 -4.43
CA MET A 1 13.13 12.29 -3.63
C MET A 1 11.82 11.52 -3.67
N ASN A 2 10.67 12.09 -3.28
CA ASN A 2 9.40 11.31 -3.19
C ASN A 2 8.96 10.66 -4.52
N ARG A 3 8.99 11.41 -5.63
CA ARG A 3 8.62 10.86 -6.96
C ARG A 3 9.58 9.78 -7.44
N GLN A 4 10.87 9.93 -7.12
CA GLN A 4 11.88 8.92 -7.42
C GLN A 4 11.61 7.63 -6.65
N LEU A 5 11.29 7.72 -5.35
CA LEU A 5 10.89 6.56 -4.55
C LEU A 5 9.64 5.89 -5.12
N LEU A 6 8.64 6.67 -5.54
CA LEU A 6 7.42 6.14 -6.17
C LEU A 6 7.73 5.37 -7.46
N ASN A 7 8.54 5.92 -8.36
CA ASN A 7 8.93 5.25 -9.60
C ASN A 7 9.72 3.95 -9.30
N GLN A 8 10.70 4.02 -8.40
CA GLN A 8 11.47 2.84 -8.01
C GLN A 8 10.62 1.74 -7.39
N THR A 9 9.66 2.11 -6.54
CA THR A 9 8.69 1.15 -6.00
C THR A 9 7.79 0.58 -7.09
N SER A 10 7.36 1.38 -8.06
CA SER A 10 6.58 0.91 -9.20
C SER A 10 7.35 -0.16 -9.99
N ASP A 11 8.62 0.10 -10.29
CA ASP A 11 9.50 -0.84 -11.00
C ASP A 11 9.72 -2.13 -10.19
N LEU A 12 9.85 -2.03 -8.87
CA LEU A 12 9.95 -3.19 -7.98
C LEU A 12 8.66 -4.03 -7.97
N LEU A 13 7.49 -3.38 -7.90
CA LEU A 13 6.20 -4.08 -7.91
C LEU A 13 5.91 -4.74 -9.27
N ALA A 14 6.33 -4.12 -10.37
CA ALA A 14 6.18 -4.68 -11.71
C ALA A 14 6.89 -6.04 -11.85
N GLN A 15 8.02 -6.24 -11.17
CA GLN A 15 8.74 -7.52 -11.14
C GLN A 15 7.97 -8.64 -10.40
N HIS A 16 6.99 -8.27 -9.58
CA HIS A 16 6.22 -9.18 -8.76
C HIS A 16 4.83 -9.48 -9.34
N LEU A 17 4.42 -8.76 -10.39
CA LEU A 17 3.14 -8.93 -11.06
C LEU A 17 3.26 -9.91 -12.23
N PRO A 18 2.55 -11.05 -12.21
CA PRO A 18 2.47 -11.91 -13.37
C PRO A 18 1.69 -11.21 -14.49
N SER A 19 2.28 -11.13 -15.68
CA SER A 19 1.68 -10.49 -16.86
C SER A 19 0.32 -11.09 -17.23
N ILE A 20 0.11 -12.38 -16.96
CA ILE A 20 -1.14 -13.10 -17.22
C ILE A 20 -2.35 -12.54 -16.45
N THR A 21 -2.13 -11.82 -15.35
CA THR A 21 -3.23 -11.20 -14.58
C THR A 21 -3.86 -10.02 -15.31
N GLY A 22 -3.12 -9.38 -16.22
CA GLY A 22 -3.54 -8.14 -16.87
C GLY A 22 -3.71 -6.94 -15.91
N ILE A 23 -3.28 -7.08 -14.65
CA ILE A 23 -3.38 -6.01 -13.64
C ILE A 23 -2.29 -4.97 -13.90
N GLN A 24 -2.69 -3.70 -14.04
CA GLN A 24 -1.77 -2.57 -14.13
C GLN A 24 -1.78 -1.78 -12.82
N LEU A 25 -0.66 -1.77 -12.10
CA LEU A 25 -0.49 -0.91 -10.92
C LEU A 25 -0.22 0.53 -11.37
N ALA A 26 -1.29 1.29 -11.60
CA ALA A 26 -1.21 2.72 -11.80
C ALA A 26 -1.41 3.47 -10.48
N ALA A 27 -0.66 4.55 -10.27
CA ALA A 27 -0.86 5.44 -9.12
C ALA A 27 -2.26 6.08 -9.18
N GLY A 28 -2.69 6.52 -10.37
CA GLY A 28 -4.05 7.00 -10.63
C GLY A 28 -4.54 7.99 -9.57
N THR A 29 -5.76 7.78 -9.06
CA THR A 29 -6.36 8.61 -8.01
C THR A 29 -5.61 8.55 -6.68
N ASP A 30 -4.77 7.53 -6.46
CA ASP A 30 -4.01 7.34 -5.23
C ASP A 30 -2.64 8.07 -5.23
N GLU A 31 -2.24 8.71 -6.34
CA GLU A 31 -0.91 9.34 -6.46
C GLU A 31 -0.60 10.29 -5.31
N HIS A 32 -1.56 11.14 -4.91
CA HIS A 32 -1.38 12.08 -3.81
C HIS A 32 -1.07 11.37 -2.47
N LEU A 33 -1.73 10.25 -2.19
CA LEU A 33 -1.54 9.47 -0.96
C LEU A 33 -0.27 8.61 -1.01
N LEU A 34 0.13 8.14 -2.19
CA LEU A 34 1.43 7.49 -2.41
C LEU A 34 2.59 8.48 -2.23
N LEU A 35 2.46 9.70 -2.75
CA LEU A 35 3.46 10.76 -2.58
C LEU A 35 3.57 11.22 -1.13
N ASP A 36 2.44 11.29 -0.43
CA ASP A 36 2.44 11.64 1.00
C ASP A 36 3.06 10.53 1.85
N MET A 37 2.73 9.27 1.58
CA MET A 37 3.39 8.11 2.20
C MET A 37 4.90 8.11 1.91
N ALA A 38 5.31 8.37 0.67
CA ALA A 38 6.71 8.48 0.30
C ALA A 38 7.42 9.62 1.04
N ARG A 39 6.75 10.76 1.23
CA ARG A 39 7.26 11.88 2.04
C ARG A 39 7.49 11.43 3.48
N MET A 40 6.50 10.77 4.08
CA MET A 40 6.58 10.29 5.44
C MET A 40 7.72 9.29 5.61
N LEU A 41 7.86 8.29 4.72
CA LEU A 41 8.96 7.33 4.76
C LEU A 41 10.36 7.98 4.61
N ASN A 42 10.47 9.07 3.85
CA ASN A 42 11.71 9.82 3.73
C ASN A 42 12.06 10.62 5.00
N ALA A 43 11.11 10.86 5.89
CA ALA A 43 11.33 11.54 7.17
C ALA A 43 11.90 10.61 8.26
N TYR A 44 12.03 9.31 7.99
CA TYR A 44 12.57 8.32 8.92
C TYR A 44 13.87 7.70 8.39
N ASP A 45 14.75 7.38 9.35
CA ASP A 45 16.02 6.73 9.12
C ASP A 45 15.78 5.24 8.84
N MET A 46 15.96 4.86 7.58
CA MET A 46 15.77 3.51 7.07
C MET A 46 16.55 3.33 5.76
N GLN A 47 16.84 2.08 5.40
CA GLN A 47 17.52 1.79 4.15
C GLN A 47 16.59 2.08 2.95
N GLN A 48 17.18 2.42 1.79
CA GLN A 48 16.40 2.71 0.59
C GLN A 48 15.51 1.54 0.17
N GLN A 49 16.01 0.30 0.31
CA GLN A 49 15.26 -0.91 0.01
C GLN A 49 14.04 -1.05 0.94
N GLU A 50 14.19 -0.80 2.25
CA GLU A 50 13.07 -0.83 3.19
C GLU A 50 12.00 0.21 2.85
N ARG A 51 12.39 1.45 2.48
CA ARG A 51 11.44 2.47 1.99
C ARG A 51 10.62 1.96 0.82
N GLN A 52 11.29 1.36 -0.17
CA GLN A 52 10.64 0.85 -1.36
C GLN A 52 9.64 -0.26 -1.01
N VAL A 53 10.02 -1.15 -0.10
CA VAL A 53 9.17 -2.26 0.36
C VAL A 53 7.97 -1.75 1.15
N LEU A 54 8.15 -0.81 2.08
CA LEU A 54 7.04 -0.24 2.86
C LEU A 54 6.06 0.51 1.95
N LEU A 55 6.57 1.31 1.01
CA LEU A 55 5.73 1.98 0.03
C LEU A 55 5.02 0.97 -0.88
N GLY A 56 5.70 -0.12 -1.25
CA GLY A 56 5.12 -1.19 -2.06
C GLY A 56 3.97 -1.92 -1.35
N CYS A 57 4.15 -2.24 -0.07
CA CYS A 57 3.11 -2.82 0.77
C CYS A 57 1.89 -1.89 0.87
N TYR A 58 2.14 -0.60 1.10
CA TYR A 58 1.08 0.42 1.14
C TYR A 58 0.33 0.49 -0.19
N TRP A 59 1.03 0.52 -1.32
CA TRP A 59 0.44 0.64 -2.64
C TRP A 59 -0.42 -0.59 -3.00
N LEU A 60 0.10 -1.81 -2.78
CA LEU A 60 -0.66 -3.04 -3.03
C LEU A 60 -1.97 -3.09 -2.21
N LEU A 61 -1.90 -2.74 -0.92
CA LEU A 61 -3.08 -2.70 -0.06
C LEU A 61 -4.08 -1.64 -0.51
N ARG A 62 -3.62 -0.43 -0.88
CA ARG A 62 -4.46 0.64 -1.42
C ARG A 62 -5.22 0.18 -2.66
N GLN A 63 -4.52 -0.49 -3.58
CA GLN A 63 -5.09 -0.96 -4.83
C GLN A 63 -6.09 -2.10 -4.60
N ALA A 64 -5.76 -3.09 -3.76
CA ALA A 64 -6.69 -4.14 -3.37
C ALA A 64 -8.00 -3.56 -2.82
N LEU A 65 -7.87 -2.62 -1.88
CA LEU A 65 -8.99 -1.91 -1.29
C LEU A 65 -9.79 -1.13 -2.35
N ARG A 66 -9.15 -0.39 -3.25
CA ARG A 66 -9.85 0.40 -4.28
C ARG A 66 -10.59 -0.49 -5.27
N THR A 67 -9.99 -1.62 -5.66
CA THR A 67 -10.59 -2.58 -6.58
C THR A 67 -11.85 -3.21 -5.97
N HIS A 68 -11.83 -3.59 -4.69
CA HIS A 68 -13.02 -4.10 -4.00
C HIS A 68 -14.12 -3.05 -3.78
N GLN A 69 -13.80 -1.75 -3.86
CA GLN A 69 -14.78 -0.67 -3.72
C GLN A 69 -15.53 -0.36 -5.02
N HIS A 70 -14.88 -0.53 -6.17
CA HIS A 70 -15.42 -0.17 -7.47
C HIS A 70 -15.72 -1.41 -8.30
N VAL A 71 -16.54 -2.31 -7.76
CA VAL A 71 -17.02 -3.50 -8.48
C VAL A 71 -18.05 -3.04 -9.52
N PRO A 72 -17.82 -3.28 -10.82
CA PRO A 72 -18.77 -2.92 -11.86
C PRO A 72 -20.11 -3.66 -11.70
N GLN A 73 -21.20 -3.12 -12.26
CA GLN A 73 -22.50 -3.79 -12.27
C GLN A 73 -22.57 -4.96 -13.26
N ASP A 74 -21.74 -4.93 -14.29
CA ASP A 74 -21.59 -6.04 -15.23
C ASP A 74 -21.01 -7.26 -14.51
N GLU A 75 -21.72 -8.39 -14.53
CA GLU A 75 -21.36 -9.59 -13.74
C GLU A 75 -19.99 -10.16 -14.09
N GLN A 76 -19.58 -10.14 -15.37
CA GLN A 76 -18.28 -10.67 -15.80
C GLN A 76 -17.16 -9.76 -15.31
N LEU A 77 -17.35 -8.44 -15.41
CA LEU A 77 -16.39 -7.46 -14.89
C LEU A 77 -16.38 -7.43 -13.36
N ALA A 78 -17.51 -7.69 -12.71
CA ALA A 78 -17.63 -7.79 -11.25
C ALA A 78 -16.81 -8.95 -10.70
N GLY A 79 -16.97 -10.14 -11.29
CA GLY A 79 -16.21 -11.33 -10.91
C GLY A 79 -14.70 -11.10 -11.07
N LYS A 80 -14.27 -10.51 -12.20
CA LYS A 80 -12.86 -10.16 -12.41
C LYS A 80 -12.35 -9.16 -11.37
N ALA A 81 -13.09 -8.10 -11.07
CA ALA A 81 -12.67 -7.09 -10.10
C ALA A 81 -12.48 -7.69 -8.70
N VAL A 82 -13.39 -8.56 -8.25
CA VAL A 82 -13.25 -9.25 -6.96
C VAL A 82 -11.95 -10.08 -6.93
N LEU A 83 -11.70 -10.88 -7.97
CA LEU A 83 -10.51 -11.71 -8.08
C LEU A 83 -9.22 -10.89 -8.16
N ASP A 84 -9.22 -9.77 -8.90
CA ASP A 84 -8.07 -8.85 -8.98
C ASP A 84 -7.76 -8.24 -7.61
N GLY A 85 -8.79 -7.86 -6.84
CA GLY A 85 -8.62 -7.35 -5.48
C GLY A 85 -8.06 -8.39 -4.51
N ASP A 86 -8.55 -9.63 -4.58
CA ASP A 86 -8.05 -10.75 -3.75
C ASP A 86 -6.62 -11.15 -4.12
N PHE A 87 -6.31 -11.11 -5.41
CA PHE A 87 -4.96 -11.31 -5.92
C PHE A 87 -4.02 -10.24 -5.38
N LEU A 88 -4.37 -8.95 -5.47
CA LEU A 88 -3.55 -7.85 -4.97
C LEU A 88 -3.31 -7.95 -3.45
N LEU A 89 -4.33 -8.36 -2.69
CA LEU A 89 -4.18 -8.60 -1.25
C LEU A 89 -3.25 -9.78 -0.97
N SER A 90 -3.36 -10.86 -1.74
CA SER A 90 -2.46 -12.02 -1.64
C SER A 90 -1.02 -11.66 -2.02
N LEU A 91 -0.85 -10.85 -3.06
CA LEU A 91 0.44 -10.34 -3.51
C LEU A 91 1.08 -9.46 -2.43
N TYR A 92 0.30 -8.63 -1.73
CA TYR A 92 0.78 -7.88 -0.56
C TYR A 92 1.39 -8.81 0.50
N TYR A 93 0.70 -9.88 0.90
CA TYR A 93 1.24 -10.81 1.89
C TYR A 93 2.52 -11.47 1.41
N GLN A 94 2.56 -11.95 0.17
CA GLN A 94 3.75 -12.59 -0.40
C GLN A 94 4.93 -11.63 -0.50
N PHE A 95 4.68 -10.40 -0.96
CA PHE A 95 5.67 -9.35 -1.09
C PHE A 95 6.23 -8.95 0.29
N ALA A 96 5.36 -8.73 1.27
CA ALA A 96 5.76 -8.40 2.63
C ALA A 96 6.60 -9.52 3.27
N VAL A 97 6.17 -10.79 3.17
CA VAL A 97 6.93 -11.94 3.70
C VAL A 97 8.30 -12.06 3.03
N ARG A 98 8.37 -11.95 1.69
CA ARG A 98 9.62 -12.03 0.92
C ARG A 98 10.66 -11.00 1.36
N HIS A 99 10.21 -9.84 1.82
CA HIS A 99 11.08 -8.75 2.28
C HIS A 99 11.17 -8.64 3.81
N GLY A 100 10.75 -9.66 4.56
CA GLY A 100 10.89 -9.69 6.02
C GLY A 100 9.91 -8.80 6.79
N MET A 101 8.86 -8.29 6.14
CA MET A 101 7.87 -7.37 6.72
C MET A 101 6.72 -8.10 7.45
N THR A 102 6.99 -9.23 8.11
CA THR A 102 5.97 -10.01 8.82
C THR A 102 5.35 -9.23 9.99
N GLN A 103 6.13 -8.38 10.67
CA GLN A 103 5.60 -7.52 11.74
C GLN A 103 4.57 -6.51 11.21
N LEU A 104 4.80 -5.96 10.01
CA LEU A 104 3.84 -5.09 9.35
C LEU A 104 2.52 -5.83 9.05
N ILE A 105 2.61 -7.10 8.61
CA ILE A 105 1.42 -7.94 8.38
C ILE A 105 0.60 -8.07 9.65
N VAL A 106 1.23 -8.42 10.77
CA VAL A 106 0.57 -8.57 12.07
C VAL A 106 -0.05 -7.25 12.52
N ASP A 107 0.68 -6.14 12.38
CA ASP A 107 0.21 -4.82 12.78
C ASP A 107 -1.01 -4.33 11.97
N LEU A 108 -1.04 -4.66 10.67
CA LEU A 108 -2.09 -4.25 9.74
C LEU A 108 -3.29 -5.20 9.69
N ALA A 109 -3.17 -6.46 10.13
CA ALA A 109 -4.22 -7.48 9.99
C ALA A 109 -5.59 -6.99 10.51
N THR A 110 -5.62 -6.43 11.71
CA THR A 110 -6.84 -5.88 12.32
C THR A 110 -7.35 -4.66 11.55
N THR A 111 -6.45 -3.79 11.10
CA THR A 111 -6.83 -2.58 10.36
C THR A 111 -7.46 -2.92 9.01
N ASN A 112 -6.88 -3.89 8.28
CA ASN A 112 -7.41 -4.35 7.00
C ASN A 112 -8.83 -4.91 7.16
N LYS A 113 -9.08 -5.72 8.20
CA LYS A 113 -10.41 -6.24 8.49
C LYS A 113 -11.40 -5.14 8.88
N ARG A 114 -10.99 -4.17 9.69
CA ARG A 114 -11.86 -3.03 10.07
C ARG A 114 -12.22 -2.15 8.87
N ILE A 115 -11.30 -1.94 7.94
CA ILE A 115 -11.57 -1.22 6.68
C ILE A 115 -12.64 -1.96 5.87
N GLN A 116 -12.50 -3.28 5.71
CA GLN A 116 -13.49 -4.11 5.00
C GLN A 116 -14.89 -4.01 5.64
N ILE A 117 -14.99 -4.15 6.97
CA ILE A 117 -16.28 -4.07 7.69
C ILE A 117 -16.91 -2.68 7.52
N ARG A 118 -16.16 -1.61 7.80
CA ARG A 118 -16.69 -0.24 7.70
C ARG A 118 -17.20 0.10 6.30
N ARG A 119 -16.59 -0.47 5.26
CA ARG A 119 -17.04 -0.28 3.89
C ARG A 119 -18.37 -0.95 3.61
N VAL A 120 -18.58 -2.17 4.12
CA VAL A 120 -19.88 -2.85 4.05
C VAL A 120 -20.96 -2.02 4.79
N GLU A 121 -20.58 -1.33 5.86
CA GLU A 121 -21.45 -0.43 6.62
C GLU A 121 -21.65 0.95 5.96
N GLY A 122 -21.01 1.24 4.81
CA GLY A 122 -21.08 2.54 4.14
C GLY A 122 -20.28 3.66 4.82
N ALA A 123 -19.39 3.34 5.76
CA ALA A 123 -18.58 4.29 6.50
C ALA A 123 -17.23 4.60 5.83
N VAL A 124 -16.80 5.87 5.93
CA VAL A 124 -15.51 6.34 5.40
C VAL A 124 -14.35 5.67 6.14
N SER A 125 -13.40 5.11 5.38
CA SER A 125 -12.25 4.37 5.93
C SER A 125 -10.93 4.64 5.22
N ASP A 126 -10.90 5.55 4.25
CA ASP A 126 -9.80 5.73 3.29
C ASP A 126 -8.46 6.10 3.93
N MET A 127 -8.50 6.81 5.06
CA MET A 127 -7.32 7.24 5.81
C MET A 127 -6.84 6.22 6.84
N MET A 128 -7.62 5.19 7.18
CA MET A 128 -7.25 4.24 8.24
C MET A 128 -5.97 3.49 7.93
N LEU A 129 -5.79 3.04 6.68
CA LEU A 129 -4.57 2.38 6.23
C LEU A 129 -3.37 3.34 6.32
N HIS A 130 -3.54 4.58 5.86
CA HIS A 130 -2.48 5.58 5.86
C HIS A 130 -2.02 5.91 7.29
N GLN A 131 -2.96 6.15 8.19
CA GLN A 131 -2.70 6.41 9.61
C GLN A 131 -2.02 5.22 10.30
N ARG A 132 -2.48 4.00 10.04
CA ARG A 132 -1.88 2.81 10.64
C ARG A 132 -0.46 2.57 10.14
N MET A 133 -0.21 2.74 8.85
CA MET A 133 1.12 2.65 8.26
C MET A 133 2.07 3.69 8.89
N GLY A 134 1.62 4.94 9.04
CA GLY A 134 2.40 5.97 9.74
C GLY A 134 2.72 5.61 11.19
N ARG A 135 1.74 5.04 11.92
CA ARG A 135 1.98 4.57 13.29
C ARG A 135 3.01 3.45 13.35
N PHE A 136 2.93 2.47 12.44
CA PHE A 136 3.94 1.41 12.32
C PHE A 136 5.33 2.02 12.11
N VAL A 137 5.47 2.90 11.11
CA VAL A 137 6.76 3.54 10.81
C VAL A 137 7.30 4.30 12.02
N SER A 138 6.48 5.12 12.68
CA SER A 138 6.89 5.89 13.86
C SER A 138 7.28 5.04 15.07
N THR A 139 6.79 3.80 15.14
CA THR A 139 7.08 2.88 16.24
C THR A 139 8.38 2.12 16.00
N HIS A 140 8.71 1.83 14.74
CA HIS A 140 9.80 0.95 14.36
C HIS A 140 11.06 1.69 13.85
N TYR A 141 10.92 2.94 13.43
CA TYR A 141 12.00 3.73 12.83
C TYR A 141 12.21 5.05 13.56
N LYS A 142 13.47 5.52 13.56
CA LYS A 142 13.82 6.82 14.15
C LYS A 142 13.56 7.91 13.14
N GLN A 143 12.95 9.00 13.57
CA GLN A 143 12.78 10.17 12.71
C GLN A 143 14.15 10.78 12.41
N VAL A 144 14.41 11.18 11.17
CA VAL A 144 15.61 11.92 10.81
C VAL A 144 15.51 13.29 11.49
N ALA A 145 16.52 13.68 12.27
CA ALA A 145 16.56 15.02 12.84
C ALA A 145 16.54 16.04 11.70
N SER A 146 15.49 16.86 11.65
CA SER A 146 15.49 18.05 10.80
C SER A 146 16.48 19.02 11.42
N TYR A 147 17.75 18.99 11.01
CA TYR A 147 18.62 20.14 11.22
C TYR A 147 18.00 21.29 10.44
N GLY A 148 17.30 22.17 11.16
CA GLY A 148 16.77 23.40 10.62
C GLY A 148 17.91 24.18 9.97
N ILE A 149 17.74 24.50 8.69
CA ILE A 149 18.50 25.58 8.09
C ILE A 149 17.90 26.85 8.71
N ILE A 150 18.62 27.40 9.68
CA ILE A 150 18.43 28.76 10.20
C ILE A 150 18.75 29.74 9.08
#